data_AF-A0A3D2Q4U1-F1
#
_entry.id   AF-A0A3D2Q4U1-F1
#
_cell.length_a   1.000
_cell.length_b   1.000
_cell.length_c   1.000
_cell.angle_alpha   90.00
_cell.angle_beta   90.00
_cell.angle_gamma   90.00
#
_symmetry.space_group_name_H-M   'P 1'
#
loop_
_entity.id
_entity.type
_entity.pdbx_description
1 polymer ?
#
loop_
_entity_poly.entity_id
_entity_poly.type
_entity_poly.pdbx_seq_one_letter_code
_entity_poly.pdbx_strand_id
1 'polypeptide(L)'
;MRTFLASLLFLIFTLVLPAEIIEIKRMEEINSHIKPDTLILLDIDNTLIEPKQEMGSDQWFHYLIKKYQREGMDAHHALEKALSEWFAVQSITEVRLVEKGNDRWVQRLQSQHFPVMGLTTRLPELSIKTIEQLRSVSIDLSRSSPFKKEYAFNT
;
A
#
# COMPACT_ATOMS: atom_id res chain seq x y z
N MET A 1 -35.00 9.82 -25.29
CA MET A 1 -35.44 8.53 -24.70
C MET A 1 -34.37 7.44 -24.77
N ARG A 2 -33.80 7.10 -25.94
CA ARG A 2 -32.75 6.06 -26.05
C ARG A 2 -31.46 6.37 -25.26
N THR A 3 -31.01 7.61 -25.26
CA THR A 3 -29.83 8.06 -24.49
C THR A 3 -30.05 7.99 -22.98
N PHE A 4 -31.21 8.45 -22.50
CA PHE A 4 -31.58 8.36 -21.08
C PHE A 4 -31.68 6.91 -20.59
N LEU A 5 -32.26 6.01 -21.40
CA LEU A 5 -32.36 4.60 -21.06
C LEU A 5 -30.97 3.91 -21.04
N ALA A 6 -30.07 4.27 -21.95
CA ALA A 6 -28.70 3.77 -21.97
C ALA A 6 -27.89 4.28 -20.77
N SER A 7 -28.03 5.55 -20.40
CA SER A 7 -27.39 6.12 -19.20
C SER A 7 -27.92 5.48 -17.90
N LEU A 8 -29.22 5.20 -17.83
CA LEU A 8 -29.83 4.53 -16.68
C LEU A 8 -29.38 3.07 -16.55
N LEU A 9 -29.29 2.33 -17.67
CA LEU A 9 -28.76 0.97 -17.68
C LEU A 9 -27.27 0.92 -17.30
N PHE A 10 -26.48 1.87 -17.77
CA PHE A 10 -25.07 2.00 -17.38
C PHE A 10 -24.93 2.27 -15.88
N LEU A 11 -25.73 3.19 -15.33
CA LEU A 11 -25.75 3.48 -13.89
C LEU A 11 -26.07 2.22 -13.07
N ILE A 12 -27.10 1.46 -13.47
CA ILE A 12 -27.50 0.21 -12.80
C ILE A 12 -26.39 -0.85 -12.88
N PHE A 13 -25.70 -0.98 -14.02
CA PHE A 13 -24.56 -1.90 -14.16
C PHE A 13 -23.34 -1.49 -13.31
N THR A 14 -23.11 -0.19 -13.10
CA THR A 14 -22.01 0.29 -12.24
C THR A 14 -22.32 0.20 -10.75
N LEU A 15 -23.60 0.14 -10.35
CA LEU A 15 -24.02 0.06 -8.95
C LEU A 15 -23.82 -1.33 -8.34
N VAL A 16 -23.50 -2.34 -9.15
CA VAL A 16 -23.28 -3.72 -8.69
C VAL A 16 -21.89 -4.17 -9.12
N LEU A 17 -20.85 -3.47 -8.64
CA LEU A 17 -19.51 -4.04 -8.64
C LEU A 17 -19.45 -5.07 -7.49
N PRO A 18 -19.35 -6.38 -7.79
CA PRO A 18 -19.22 -7.37 -6.74
C PRO A 18 -17.89 -7.14 -6.02
N ALA A 19 -17.95 -6.83 -4.74
CA ALA A 19 -16.80 -6.75 -3.85
C ALA A 19 -16.96 -7.79 -2.75
N GLU A 20 -15.87 -8.47 -2.43
CA GLU A 20 -15.81 -9.47 -1.37
C GLU A 20 -14.62 -9.14 -0.49
N ILE A 21 -14.80 -9.22 0.83
CA ILE A 21 -13.72 -9.13 1.80
C ILE A 21 -13.45 -10.55 2.28
N ILE A 22 -12.24 -11.04 2.03
CA ILE A 22 -11.81 -12.38 2.39
C ILE A 22 -10.72 -12.24 3.44
N GLU A 23 -10.96 -12.83 4.62
CA GLU A 23 -9.94 -12.92 5.66
C GLU A 23 -9.04 -14.14 5.37
N ILE A 24 -7.74 -13.89 5.32
CA ILE A 24 -6.70 -14.90 5.08
C ILE A 24 -5.70 -14.87 6.23
N LYS A 25 -5.04 -15.99 6.51
CA LYS A 25 -4.01 -16.06 7.55
C LYS A 25 -2.60 -15.86 7.01
N ARG A 26 -2.41 -16.13 5.73
CA ARG A 26 -1.13 -16.05 5.02
C ARG A 26 -1.33 -15.48 3.62
N MET A 27 -0.38 -14.68 3.16
CA MET A 27 -0.45 -14.04 1.83
C MET A 27 -0.61 -15.05 0.69
N GLU A 28 -0.02 -16.24 0.82
CA GLU A 28 -0.12 -17.27 -0.21
C GLU A 28 -1.54 -17.84 -0.41
N GLU A 29 -2.45 -17.66 0.56
CA GLU A 29 -3.86 -18.07 0.43
C GLU A 29 -4.59 -17.26 -0.65
N ILE A 30 -4.09 -16.07 -1.02
CA ILE A 30 -4.62 -15.27 -2.13
C ILE A 30 -4.61 -16.06 -3.45
N ASN A 31 -3.67 -17.01 -3.63
CA ASN A 31 -3.50 -17.73 -4.90
C ASN A 31 -4.78 -18.46 -5.36
N SER A 32 -5.64 -18.92 -4.45
CA SER A 32 -6.92 -19.57 -4.81
C SER A 32 -7.97 -18.61 -5.36
N HIS A 33 -7.75 -17.30 -5.22
CA HIS A 33 -8.66 -16.24 -5.66
C HIS A 33 -8.19 -15.54 -6.93
N ILE A 34 -6.95 -15.80 -7.37
CA ILE A 34 -6.36 -15.18 -8.56
C ILE A 34 -6.89 -15.85 -9.82
N LYS A 35 -7.45 -15.05 -10.72
CA LYS A 35 -7.87 -15.42 -12.07
C LYS A 35 -6.88 -14.89 -13.12
N PRO A 36 -6.84 -15.44 -14.35
CA PRO A 36 -5.89 -15.03 -15.38
C PRO A 36 -5.80 -13.51 -15.67
N ASP A 37 -6.89 -12.77 -15.46
CA ASP A 37 -7.02 -11.33 -15.71
C ASP A 37 -6.95 -10.47 -14.45
N THR A 38 -6.50 -11.02 -13.32
CA THR A 38 -6.47 -10.32 -12.03
C THR A 38 -5.31 -9.31 -11.95
N LEU A 39 -5.63 -8.07 -11.58
CA LEU A 39 -4.66 -7.10 -11.07
C LEU A 39 -4.49 -7.26 -9.56
N ILE A 40 -3.25 -7.41 -9.12
CA ILE A 40 -2.91 -7.58 -7.71
C ILE A 40 -2.34 -6.25 -7.20
N LEU A 41 -3.12 -5.59 -6.33
CA LEU A 41 -2.71 -4.38 -5.61
C LEU A 41 -2.30 -4.78 -4.20
N LEU A 42 -1.08 -4.43 -3.80
CA LEU A 42 -0.53 -4.75 -2.50
C LEU A 42 -0.28 -3.47 -1.72
N ASP A 43 -0.81 -3.40 -0.50
CA ASP A 43 -0.32 -2.43 0.47
C ASP A 43 1.16 -2.70 0.81
N ILE A 44 1.88 -1.68 1.28
CA ILE A 44 3.32 -1.76 1.53
C ILE A 44 3.62 -1.89 3.02
N ASP A 45 3.27 -0.88 3.80
CA ASP A 45 3.60 -0.78 5.23
C ASP A 45 2.73 -1.71 6.06
N ASN A 46 3.33 -2.49 6.96
CA ASN A 46 2.64 -3.50 7.78
C ASN A 46 1.89 -4.58 6.95
N THR A 47 2.14 -4.64 5.65
CA THR A 47 1.63 -5.67 4.72
C THR A 47 2.77 -6.44 4.07
N LEU A 48 3.66 -5.76 3.34
CA LEU A 48 4.85 -6.38 2.74
C LEU A 48 6.07 -6.23 3.64
N ILE A 49 6.26 -5.02 4.18
CA ILE A 49 7.41 -4.65 4.98
C ILE A 49 7.00 -3.92 6.26
N GLU A 50 7.80 -4.06 7.29
CA GLU A 50 7.67 -3.32 8.55
C GLU A 50 9.05 -2.83 9.03
N PRO A 51 9.12 -1.71 9.77
CA PRO A 51 10.35 -1.27 10.42
C PRO A 51 10.95 -2.35 11.33
N LYS A 52 12.28 -2.47 11.37
CA LYS A 52 12.96 -3.37 12.34
C LYS A 52 12.90 -2.87 13.78
N GLN A 53 12.52 -1.62 13.97
CA GLN A 53 12.55 -0.89 15.24
C GLN A 53 11.23 -0.15 15.43
N GLU A 54 10.93 0.25 16.67
CA GLU A 54 9.69 0.98 16.97
C GLU A 54 9.63 2.35 16.27
N MET A 55 10.78 3.05 16.18
CA MET A 55 10.83 4.35 15.53
C MET A 55 10.60 4.19 14.02
N GLY A 56 9.57 4.87 13.51
CA GLY A 56 9.09 4.77 12.13
C GLY A 56 7.90 3.81 11.96
N SER A 57 7.49 3.10 13.01
CA SER A 57 6.25 2.29 12.98
C SER A 57 5.00 3.17 12.96
N ASP A 58 3.87 2.59 12.56
CA ASP A 58 2.56 3.25 12.62
C ASP A 58 2.16 3.54 14.08
N GLN A 59 2.51 2.63 14.99
CA GLN A 59 2.26 2.79 16.42
C GLN A 59 3.02 4.00 16.97
N TRP A 60 4.27 4.17 16.56
CA TRP A 60 5.07 5.34 16.93
C TRP A 60 4.52 6.63 16.31
N PHE A 61 4.09 6.61 15.05
CA PHE A 61 3.44 7.75 14.41
C PHE A 61 2.15 8.18 15.15
N HIS A 62 1.26 7.25 15.47
CA HIS A 62 0.04 7.55 16.22
C HIS A 62 0.34 8.00 17.65
N TYR A 63 1.40 7.47 18.26
CA TYR A 63 1.88 7.96 19.55
C TYR A 63 2.33 9.43 19.46
N LEU A 64 3.08 9.82 18.42
CA LEU A 64 3.50 11.21 18.22
C LEU A 64 2.31 12.16 18.11
N ILE A 65 1.29 11.82 17.31
CA ILE A 65 0.06 12.63 17.19
C ILE A 65 -0.57 12.84 18.56
N LYS A 66 -0.79 11.76 19.32
CA LYS A 66 -1.39 11.83 20.66
C LYS A 66 -0.52 12.57 21.67
N LYS A 67 0.80 12.48 21.54
CA LYS A 67 1.76 13.23 22.36
C LYS A 67 1.59 14.73 22.09
N TYR A 68 1.63 15.15 20.82
CA TYR A 68 1.53 16.57 20.46
C TYR A 68 0.17 17.19 20.80
N GLN A 69 -0.92 16.42 20.68
CA GLN A 69 -2.24 16.86 21.14
C GLN A 69 -2.28 17.06 22.67
N ARG A 70 -1.65 16.18 23.45
CA ARG A 70 -1.54 16.35 24.91
C ARG A 70 -0.66 17.54 25.31
N GLU A 71 0.28 17.93 24.45
CA GLU A 71 1.11 19.13 24.62
C GLU A 71 0.38 20.42 24.19
N GLY A 72 -0.89 20.33 23.77
CA GLY A 72 -1.74 21.47 23.47
C GLY A 72 -1.83 21.85 22.00
N MET A 73 -1.22 21.08 21.08
CA MET A 73 -1.41 21.29 19.65
C MET A 73 -2.82 20.86 19.22
N ASP A 74 -3.44 21.60 18.30
CA ASP A 74 -4.62 21.10 17.63
C ASP A 74 -4.30 19.90 16.72
N ALA A 75 -5.35 19.22 16.25
CA ALA A 75 -5.20 18.00 15.47
C ALA A 75 -4.41 18.19 14.17
N HIS A 76 -4.55 19.34 13.50
CA HIS A 76 -3.86 19.62 12.24
C HIS A 76 -2.36 19.81 12.49
N HIS A 77 -1.99 20.67 13.43
CA HIS A 77 -0.58 20.91 13.75
C HIS A 77 0.11 19.67 14.34
N ALA A 78 -0.59 18.88 15.16
CA ALA A 78 -0.07 17.61 15.67
C ALA A 78 0.21 16.60 14.55
N LEU A 79 -0.69 16.50 13.56
CA LEU A 79 -0.53 15.64 12.40
C LEU A 79 0.65 16.09 11.52
N GLU A 80 0.70 17.36 11.14
CA GLU A 80 1.79 17.96 10.34
C GLU A 80 3.17 17.69 10.98
N LYS A 81 3.27 17.91 12.30
CA LYS A 81 4.51 17.67 13.05
C LYS A 81 4.89 16.19 13.08
N ALA A 82 3.92 15.31 13.34
CA ALA A 82 4.15 13.87 13.34
C ALA A 82 4.56 13.36 11.95
N LEU A 83 3.95 13.88 10.88
CA LEU A 83 4.29 13.53 9.50
C LEU A 83 5.71 13.96 9.15
N SER A 84 6.10 15.19 9.50
CA SER A 84 7.45 15.69 9.26
C SER A 84 8.52 14.81 9.94
N GLU A 85 8.29 14.44 11.20
CA GLU A 85 9.22 13.56 11.93
C GLU A 85 9.22 12.13 11.41
N TRP A 86 8.04 11.60 11.08
CA TRP A 86 7.92 10.27 10.49
C TRP A 86 8.60 10.17 9.14
N PHE A 87 8.45 11.18 8.28
CA PHE A 87 9.16 11.26 7.01
C PHE A 87 10.68 11.25 7.21
N ALA A 88 11.20 12.06 8.13
CA ALA A 88 12.62 12.11 8.43
C ALA A 88 13.16 10.76 8.91
N VAL A 89 12.41 10.07 9.77
CA VAL A 89 12.78 8.74 10.26
C VAL A 89 12.72 7.69 9.15
N GLN A 90 11.66 7.67 8.35
CA GLN A 90 11.50 6.71 7.24
C GLN A 90 12.68 6.74 6.26
N SER A 91 13.29 7.90 6.05
CA SER A 91 14.47 8.05 5.19
C SER A 91 15.70 7.23 5.63
N ILE A 92 15.78 6.85 6.91
CA ILE A 92 16.90 6.09 7.49
C ILE A 92 16.47 4.74 8.06
N THR A 93 15.17 4.46 8.16
CA THR A 93 14.64 3.21 8.72
C THR A 93 14.98 2.01 7.86
N GLU A 94 15.57 0.98 8.50
CA GLU A 94 15.66 -0.36 7.95
C GLU A 94 14.35 -1.13 8.13
N VAL A 95 14.04 -1.98 7.16
CA VAL A 95 12.81 -2.77 7.14
C VAL A 95 13.08 -4.26 7.12
N ARG A 96 12.07 -5.05 7.46
CA ARG A 96 12.02 -6.51 7.30
C ARG A 96 10.69 -6.91 6.68
N LEU A 97 10.60 -8.13 6.17
CA LEU A 97 9.33 -8.69 5.72
C LEU A 97 8.37 -8.87 6.89
N VAL A 98 7.10 -8.54 6.69
CA VAL A 98 6.02 -8.82 7.65
C VAL A 98 5.77 -10.32 7.76
N GLU A 99 5.56 -10.99 6.62
CA GLU A 99 5.48 -12.45 6.54
C GLU A 99 6.71 -13.01 5.81
N LYS A 100 7.35 -14.00 6.42
CA LYS A 100 8.48 -14.71 5.81
C LYS A 100 8.05 -15.41 4.52
N GLY A 101 8.69 -15.05 3.41
CA GLY A 101 8.42 -15.64 2.10
C GLY A 101 7.58 -14.75 1.17
N ASN A 102 7.11 -13.59 1.64
CA ASN A 102 6.41 -12.61 0.80
C ASN A 102 7.23 -12.19 -0.43
N ASP A 103 8.55 -12.07 -0.29
CA ASP A 103 9.50 -11.83 -1.38
C ASP A 103 9.37 -12.87 -2.50
N ARG A 104 9.44 -14.16 -2.14
CA ARG A 104 9.31 -15.27 -3.09
C ARG A 104 7.90 -15.38 -3.65
N TRP A 105 6.89 -15.11 -2.84
CA TRP A 105 5.50 -15.12 -3.29
C TRP A 105 5.25 -14.05 -4.35
N VAL A 106 5.68 -12.81 -4.11
CA VAL A 106 5.61 -11.72 -5.11
C VAL A 106 6.36 -12.14 -6.37
N GLN A 107 7.61 -12.59 -6.27
CA GLN A 107 8.40 -13.02 -7.43
C GLN A 107 7.71 -14.14 -8.23
N ARG A 108 7.07 -15.09 -7.56
CA ARG A 108 6.31 -16.18 -8.20
C ARG A 108 5.14 -15.63 -9.01
N LEU A 109 4.32 -14.75 -8.43
CA LEU A 109 3.21 -14.11 -9.14
C LEU A 109 3.68 -13.36 -10.39
N GLN A 110 4.76 -12.59 -10.27
CA GLN A 110 5.35 -11.86 -11.38
C GLN A 110 5.88 -12.80 -12.48
N SER A 111 6.51 -13.92 -12.10
CA SER A 111 7.00 -14.94 -13.04
C SER A 111 5.87 -15.67 -13.78
N GLN A 112 4.68 -15.70 -13.18
CA GLN A 112 3.46 -16.23 -13.79
C GLN A 112 2.72 -15.18 -14.64
N HIS A 113 3.36 -14.02 -14.89
CA HIS A 113 2.84 -12.91 -15.69
C HIS A 113 1.60 -12.21 -15.10
N PHE A 114 1.31 -12.38 -13.81
CA PHE A 114 0.26 -11.59 -13.16
C PHE A 114 0.75 -10.14 -12.98
N PRO A 115 -0.09 -9.14 -13.29
CA PRO A 115 0.23 -7.76 -12.98
C PRO A 115 0.13 -7.53 -11.46
N VAL A 116 1.25 -7.11 -10.88
CA VAL A 116 1.41 -6.80 -9.45
C VAL A 116 1.93 -5.37 -9.32
N MET A 117 1.32 -4.58 -8.45
CA MET A 117 1.83 -3.25 -8.09
C MET A 117 1.55 -2.90 -6.62
N GLY A 118 2.31 -1.94 -6.10
CA GLY A 118 2.12 -1.41 -4.75
C GLY A 118 1.11 -0.25 -4.74
N LEU A 119 0.35 -0.15 -3.65
CA LEU A 119 -0.49 0.99 -3.30
C LEU A 119 -0.14 1.38 -1.87
N THR A 120 0.16 2.65 -1.61
CA THR A 120 0.58 3.09 -0.27
C THR A 120 0.07 4.50 0.00
N THR A 121 -0.07 4.83 1.28
CA THR A 121 -0.34 6.18 1.78
C THR A 121 0.92 7.02 1.93
N ARG A 122 2.10 6.45 1.70
CA ARG A 122 3.37 7.19 1.68
C ARG A 122 3.30 8.32 0.66
N LEU A 123 3.84 9.47 1.06
CA LEU A 123 3.97 10.62 0.18
C LEU A 123 4.95 10.33 -0.97
N PRO A 124 4.76 10.94 -2.16
CA PRO A 124 5.64 10.73 -3.31
C PRO A 124 7.12 10.99 -3.03
N GLU A 125 7.43 11.89 -2.11
CA GLU A 125 8.79 12.24 -1.69
C GLU A 125 9.53 11.05 -1.04
N LEU A 126 8.81 10.02 -0.55
CA LEU A 126 9.40 8.77 -0.07
C LEU A 126 9.56 7.70 -1.17
N SER A 127 9.22 7.95 -2.44
CA SER A 127 9.14 6.88 -3.43
C SER A 127 10.48 6.18 -3.67
N ILE A 128 11.56 6.95 -3.84
CA ILE A 128 12.93 6.43 -3.98
C ILE A 128 13.28 5.56 -2.77
N LYS A 129 13.02 6.07 -1.56
CA LYS A 129 13.31 5.34 -0.32
C LYS A 129 12.49 4.06 -0.19
N THR A 130 11.23 4.11 -0.62
CA THR A 130 10.31 2.96 -0.61
C THR A 130 10.83 1.87 -1.55
N ILE A 131 11.29 2.23 -2.74
CA ILE A 131 11.91 1.29 -3.68
C ILE A 131 13.17 0.67 -3.06
N GLU A 132 14.03 1.48 -2.45
CA GLU A 132 15.24 0.98 -1.77
C GLU A 132 14.90 0.00 -0.64
N GLN A 133 13.91 0.34 0.20
CA GLN A 133 13.44 -0.50 1.30
C GLN A 133 12.87 -1.83 0.80
N LEU A 134 12.01 -1.83 -0.23
CA LEU A 134 11.49 -3.06 -0.84
C LEU A 134 12.62 -3.92 -1.42
N ARG A 135 13.57 -3.31 -2.14
CA ARG A 135 14.73 -4.03 -2.69
C ARG A 135 15.63 -4.61 -1.61
N SER A 136 15.76 -3.94 -0.46
CA SER A 136 16.55 -4.44 0.68
C SER A 136 16.04 -5.78 1.22
N VAL A 137 14.76 -6.09 0.99
CA VAL A 137 14.11 -7.36 1.34
C VAL A 137 13.76 -8.20 0.10
N SER A 138 14.43 -7.98 -1.03
CA SER A 138 14.27 -8.73 -2.28
C SER A 138 12.89 -8.62 -2.96
N ILE A 139 12.14 -7.56 -2.69
CA ILE A 139 10.89 -7.22 -3.40
C ILE A 139 11.16 -6.15 -4.46
N ASP A 140 10.68 -6.38 -5.67
CA ASP A 140 10.73 -5.42 -6.78
C ASP A 140 9.38 -5.41 -7.53
N LEU A 141 8.53 -4.44 -7.20
CA LEU A 141 7.18 -4.32 -7.75
C LEU A 141 7.16 -3.79 -9.20
N SER A 142 8.30 -3.38 -9.75
CA SER A 142 8.37 -2.83 -11.11
C SER A 142 8.30 -3.90 -12.21
N ARG A 143 8.64 -5.16 -11.88
CA ARG A 143 8.82 -6.25 -12.87
C ARG A 143 7.57 -6.60 -13.67
N SER A 144 6.41 -6.52 -13.04
CA SER A 144 5.11 -6.84 -13.64
C SER A 144 4.09 -5.71 -13.46
N SER A 145 4.55 -4.50 -13.10
CA SER A 145 3.63 -3.39 -12.91
C SER A 145 2.89 -3.10 -14.23
N PRO A 146 1.56 -2.93 -14.21
CA PRO A 146 0.81 -2.56 -15.42
C PRO A 146 1.20 -1.16 -15.93
N PHE A 147 1.89 -0.35 -15.11
CA PHE A 147 2.34 0.98 -15.45
C PHE A 147 3.86 1.14 -15.32
N LYS A 148 4.44 1.93 -16.22
CA LYS A 148 5.89 2.24 -16.24
C LYS A 148 6.30 3.40 -15.32
N LYS A 149 5.32 4.10 -14.72
CA LYS A 149 5.55 5.26 -13.86
C LYS A 149 4.70 5.17 -12.61
N GLU A 150 5.17 5.84 -11.56
CA GLU A 150 4.43 6.03 -10.33
C GLU A 150 3.26 7.01 -10.54
N TYR A 151 2.22 6.86 -9.73
CA TYR A 151 1.08 7.76 -9.70
C TYR A 151 0.82 8.17 -8.26
N ALA A 152 0.59 9.47 -8.07
CA ALA A 152 0.11 10.03 -6.82
C ALA A 152 -1.32 10.52 -7.04
N PHE A 153 -2.20 10.22 -6.08
CA PHE A 153 -3.54 10.78 -6.04
C PHE A 153 -3.49 12.02 -5.15
N ASN A 154 -3.80 13.19 -5.71
CA ASN A 154 -3.99 14.39 -4.92
C ASN A 154 -5.37 14.29 -4.27
N THR A 155 -5.42 14.00 -2.97
CA THR A 155 -6.65 14.05 -2.17
C THR A 155 -6.78 15.39 -1.47
#